data_AF-A0A090R623-F1
#
_entry.id   AF-A0A090R623-F1
#
_cell.length_a   1.000
_cell.length_b   1.000
_cell.length_c   1.000
_cell.angle_alpha   90.00
_cell.angle_beta   90.00
_cell.angle_gamma   90.00
#
_symmetry.space_group_name_H-M   'P 1'
#
loop_
_entity.id
_entity.type
_entity.pdbx_description
1 polymer ?
#
loop_
_entity_poly.entity_id
_entity_poly.type
_entity_poly.pdbx_seq_one_letter_code
_entity_poly.pdbx_strand_id
1 'polypeptide(L)'
;MAVLERFPATEVASKTVYQARQAIHKILNDEDDRLLVIVGPCSIHDPVAALEYGKKLKSLRDELKGELEVVMRVYFEKPRTTVGWKADQRPVHG
;
A
#
# COMPACT_ATOMS: atom_id res chain seq x y z
N MET A 1 22.53 10.18 -8.62
CA MET A 1 22.05 10.06 -7.21
C MET A 1 21.06 8.93 -7.14
N ALA A 2 21.28 7.98 -6.23
CA ALA A 2 20.39 6.83 -6.08
C ALA A 2 19.11 7.25 -5.33
N VAL A 3 17.97 6.63 -5.67
CA VAL A 3 16.66 6.94 -5.02
C VAL A 3 16.72 6.74 -3.51
N LEU A 4 17.45 5.74 -3.04
CA LEU A 4 17.62 5.42 -1.62
C LEU A 4 18.39 6.50 -0.84
N GLU A 5 19.31 7.22 -1.49
CA GLU A 5 20.07 8.32 -0.87
C GLU A 5 19.18 9.56 -0.69
N ARG A 6 18.26 9.80 -1.62
CA ARG A 6 17.35 10.95 -1.57
C ARG A 6 16.16 10.72 -0.64
N PHE A 7 15.74 9.48 -0.48
CA PHE A 7 14.59 9.08 0.34
C PHE A 7 14.95 7.91 1.26
N PRO A 8 15.82 8.13 2.27
CA PRO A 8 16.15 7.09 3.23
C PRO A 8 14.90 6.68 4.03
N ALA A 9 14.76 5.39 4.28
CA ALA A 9 13.68 4.90 5.13
C ALA A 9 13.86 5.43 6.55
N THR A 10 12.80 6.00 7.13
CA THR A 10 12.80 6.36 8.55
C THR A 10 12.80 5.10 9.41
N GLU A 11 13.15 5.24 10.70
CA GLU A 11 13.08 4.14 11.66
C GLU A 11 11.65 3.57 11.75
N VAL A 12 10.65 4.46 11.78
CA VAL A 12 9.23 4.09 11.79
C VAL A 12 8.84 3.31 10.54
N ALA A 13 9.28 3.75 9.35
CA ALA A 13 9.01 3.03 8.10
C ALA A 13 9.67 1.65 8.10
N SER A 14 10.93 1.58 8.53
CA SER A 14 11.70 0.33 8.63
C SER A 14 11.03 -0.67 9.59
N LYS A 15 10.62 -0.21 10.77
CA LYS A 15 9.89 -1.02 11.75
C LYS A 15 8.54 -1.50 11.22
N THR A 16 7.80 -0.62 10.56
CA THR A 16 6.49 -0.95 9.96
C THR A 16 6.63 -2.06 8.92
N VAL A 17 7.61 -1.95 8.02
CA VAL A 17 7.89 -2.97 6.99
C VAL A 17 8.34 -4.28 7.62
N TYR A 18 9.25 -4.23 8.59
CA TYR A 18 9.74 -5.42 9.29
C TYR A 18 8.58 -6.18 9.98
N GLN A 19 7.77 -5.47 10.77
CA GLN A 19 6.66 -6.08 11.50
C GLN A 19 5.59 -6.67 10.57
N ALA A 20 5.23 -5.95 9.50
CA ALA A 20 4.25 -6.45 8.53
C ALA A 20 4.75 -7.73 7.83
N ARG A 21 6.04 -7.78 7.44
CA ARG A 21 6.64 -8.98 6.83
C ARG A 21 6.65 -10.17 7.78
N GLN A 22 6.97 -9.95 9.05
CA GLN A 22 6.93 -11.00 10.06
C GLN A 22 5.50 -11.50 10.30
N ALA A 23 4.51 -10.61 10.40
CA ALA A 23 3.11 -10.98 10.54
C ALA A 23 2.61 -11.79 9.34
N ILE A 24 2.87 -11.31 8.12
CA ILE A 24 2.52 -12.03 6.88
C ILE A 24 3.18 -13.40 6.84
N HIS A 25 4.45 -13.51 7.23
CA HIS A 25 5.16 -14.80 7.25
C HIS A 25 4.48 -15.81 8.17
N LYS A 26 4.07 -15.39 9.37
CA LYS A 26 3.34 -16.24 10.31
C LYS A 26 1.99 -16.69 9.77
N ILE A 27 1.22 -15.77 9.18
CA ILE A 27 -0.08 -16.09 8.57
C ILE A 27 0.09 -17.11 7.44
N LEU A 28 1.11 -16.96 6.60
CA LEU A 28 1.38 -17.89 5.49
C LEU A 28 1.89 -19.26 5.94
N ASN A 29 2.37 -19.39 7.19
CA ASN A 29 2.82 -20.63 7.79
C ASN A 29 1.78 -21.25 8.75
N ASP A 30 0.54 -20.72 8.78
CA ASP A 30 -0.51 -21.12 9.74
C ASP A 30 -0.09 -20.96 11.23
N GLU A 31 0.80 -20.01 11.52
CA GLU A 31 1.25 -19.66 12.89
C GLU A 31 0.48 -18.46 13.50
N ASP A 32 -0.40 -17.85 12.72
CA ASP A 32 -1.25 -16.71 13.09
C ASP A 32 -2.57 -16.82 12.33
N ASP A 33 -3.67 -17.03 13.06
CA ASP A 33 -5.00 -17.30 12.48
C ASP A 33 -5.69 -16.05 11.90
N ARG A 34 -5.04 -14.89 11.96
CA ARG A 34 -5.58 -13.64 11.40
C ARG A 34 -5.64 -13.68 9.88
N LEU A 35 -6.65 -13.03 9.32
CA LEU A 35 -6.79 -12.90 7.87
C LEU A 35 -5.89 -11.78 7.32
N LEU A 36 -5.03 -12.10 6.36
CA LEU A 36 -4.29 -11.10 5.59
C LEU A 36 -5.22 -10.40 4.59
N VAL A 37 -5.37 -9.08 4.72
CA VAL A 37 -6.23 -8.26 3.85
C VAL A 37 -5.41 -7.21 3.12
N ILE A 38 -5.25 -7.39 1.80
CA ILE A 38 -4.60 -6.41 0.92
C ILE A 38 -5.68 -5.54 0.28
N VAL A 39 -5.80 -4.28 0.71
CA VAL A 39 -6.89 -3.38 0.31
C VAL A 39 -6.41 -1.97 0.04
N GLY A 40 -6.99 -1.32 -0.96
CA GLY A 40 -6.65 0.05 -1.33
C GLY A 40 -7.14 0.42 -2.72
N PRO A 41 -6.87 1.67 -3.16
CA PRO A 41 -7.18 2.12 -4.50
C PRO A 41 -6.59 1.19 -5.57
N CYS A 42 -7.26 1.06 -6.71
CA CYS A 42 -6.82 0.11 -7.72
C CYS A 42 -5.48 0.52 -8.38
N SER A 43 -5.21 1.83 -8.44
CA SER A 43 -3.94 2.48 -8.77
C SER A 43 -3.89 3.85 -8.09
N ILE A 44 -2.69 4.33 -7.76
CA ILE A 44 -2.44 5.62 -7.11
C ILE A 44 -2.08 6.65 -8.18
N HIS A 45 -2.88 7.71 -8.31
CA HIS A 45 -2.64 8.84 -9.20
C HIS A 45 -2.56 10.19 -8.46
N ASP A 46 -3.07 10.24 -7.23
CA ASP A 46 -3.01 11.42 -6.35
C ASP A 46 -2.36 11.03 -4.99
N PRO A 47 -1.13 11.51 -4.69
CA PRO A 47 -0.46 11.27 -3.42
C PRO A 47 -1.23 11.79 -2.20
N VAL A 48 -1.96 12.90 -2.31
CA VAL A 48 -2.69 13.51 -1.19
C VAL A 48 -3.88 12.62 -0.81
N ALA A 49 -4.69 12.22 -1.79
CA ALA A 49 -5.78 11.27 -1.56
C ALA A 49 -5.26 9.91 -1.04
N ALA A 50 -4.09 9.45 -1.52
CA ALA A 50 -3.47 8.22 -1.04
C ALA A 50 -3.10 8.31 0.45
N LEU A 51 -2.54 9.44 0.90
CA LEU A 51 -2.20 9.66 2.30
C LEU A 51 -3.45 9.74 3.19
N GLU A 52 -4.50 10.43 2.74
CA GLU A 52 -5.77 10.51 3.47
C GLU A 52 -6.44 9.13 3.59
N TYR A 53 -6.39 8.32 2.52
CA TYR A 53 -6.83 6.93 2.58
C TYR A 53 -5.99 6.11 3.58
N GLY A 54 -4.66 6.24 3.53
CA GLY A 54 -3.74 5.55 4.43
C GLY A 54 -4.00 5.87 5.91
N LYS A 55 -4.31 7.14 6.24
CA LYS A 55 -4.68 7.55 7.60
C LYS A 55 -5.95 6.85 8.07
N LYS A 56 -7.01 6.84 7.25
CA LYS A 56 -8.28 6.15 7.58
C LYS A 56 -8.07 4.63 7.71
N LEU A 57 -7.29 4.04 6.81
CA LEU A 57 -6.99 2.61 6.85
C LEU A 57 -6.17 2.24 8.09
N LYS A 58 -5.25 3.12 8.54
CA LYS A 58 -4.47 2.89 9.75
C LYS A 58 -5.36 2.77 11.00
N SER A 59 -6.37 3.64 11.13
CA SER A 59 -7.33 3.55 12.24
C SER A 59 -8.07 2.21 12.24
N LEU A 60 -8.56 1.76 11.07
CA LEU A 60 -9.23 0.47 10.94
C LEU A 60 -8.28 -0.72 11.19
N ARG A 61 -7.03 -0.62 10.73
CA ARG A 61 -6.00 -1.63 11.01
C ARG A 61 -5.76 -1.78 12.51
N ASP A 62 -5.76 -0.69 13.26
CA ASP A 62 -5.55 -0.72 14.71
C ASP A 62 -6.75 -1.29 15.47
N GLU A 63 -7.96 -0.96 15.02
CA GLU A 63 -9.21 -1.47 15.57
C GLU A 63 -9.36 -2.99 15.35
N LEU A 64 -9.04 -3.47 14.14
CA LEU A 64 -9.26 -4.85 13.72
C LEU A 64 -8.01 -5.74 13.85
N LYS A 65 -6.92 -5.24 14.47
CA LYS A 65 -5.61 -5.93 14.51
C LYS A 65 -5.62 -7.33 15.11
N GLY A 66 -6.63 -7.66 15.93
CA GLY A 66 -6.78 -8.97 16.57
C GLY A 66 -7.28 -10.05 15.61
N GLU A 67 -7.97 -9.66 14.54
CA GLU A 67 -8.58 -10.58 13.58
C GLU A 67 -7.95 -10.44 12.18
N LEU A 68 -7.46 -9.24 11.85
CA LEU A 68 -6.96 -8.90 10.52
C LEU A 68 -5.52 -8.39 10.55
N GLU A 69 -4.73 -8.78 9.55
CA GLU A 69 -3.51 -8.09 9.16
C GLU A 69 -3.79 -7.28 7.89
N VAL A 70 -4.12 -5.99 8.07
CA VAL A 70 -4.48 -5.10 6.96
C VAL A 70 -3.22 -4.46 6.36
N VAL A 71 -3.05 -4.59 5.04
CA VAL A 71 -1.95 -4.01 4.27
C VAL A 71 -2.51 -3.15 3.14
N MET A 72 -2.05 -1.89 3.07
CA MET A 72 -2.49 -0.97 2.01
C MET A 72 -1.96 -1.42 0.65
N ARG A 73 -2.85 -1.54 -0.33
CA ARG A 73 -2.49 -1.69 -1.75
C ARG A 73 -2.01 -0.34 -2.30
N VAL A 74 -0.75 -0.29 -2.74
CA VAL A 74 -0.12 0.89 -3.34
C VAL A 74 0.48 0.52 -4.71
N TYR A 75 -0.35 0.54 -5.75
CA TYR A 75 0.09 0.23 -7.13
C TYR A 75 0.16 1.52 -7.95
N PHE A 76 1.28 1.76 -8.62
CA PHE A 76 1.47 2.96 -9.45
C PHE A 76 0.91 2.79 -10.87
N GLU A 77 0.97 1.57 -11.41
CA GLU A 77 0.55 1.30 -12.78
C GLU A 77 -0.34 0.06 -12.85
N LYS A 78 -1.17 0.00 -13.89
CA LYS A 78 -1.89 -1.22 -14.26
C LYS A 78 -1.27 -1.80 -15.52
N PRO A 79 -0.84 -3.07 -15.53
CA PRO A 79 -0.40 -3.70 -16.77
C PRO A 79 -1.57 -3.76 -17.74
N ARG A 80 -1.40 -3.19 -18.93
CA ARG A 80 -2.40 -3.20 -20.02
C ARG A 80 -1.87 -4.09 -21.14
N THR A 81 -2.61 -5.12 -21.50
CA THR A 81 -2.34 -5.96 -22.67
C THR A 81 -3.02 -5.36 -23.91
N THR A 82 -2.24 -4.72 -24.78
CA THR A 82 -2.58 -4.21 -26.13
C THR A 82 -3.61 -3.06 -26.25
N VAL A 83 -3.35 -2.20 -27.26
CA VAL A 83 -4.03 -0.94 -27.67
C VAL A 83 -5.47 -0.74 -27.15
N GLY A 84 -5.65 0.17 -26.18
CA GLY A 84 -6.97 0.55 -25.68
C GLY A 84 -6.93 1.76 -24.74
N TRP A 85 -7.40 2.90 -25.26
CA TRP A 85 -7.66 4.23 -24.66
C TRP A 85 -6.90 4.58 -23.37
N LYS A 86 -5.91 5.48 -23.48
CA LYS A 86 -5.23 6.14 -22.36
C LYS A 86 -6.21 7.05 -21.61
N ALA A 87 -6.85 6.54 -20.56
CA ALA A 87 -7.74 7.33 -19.71
C ALA A 87 -7.01 8.22 -18.68
N ASP A 88 -5.68 8.28 -18.68
CA ASP A 88 -4.89 9.03 -17.67
C ASP A 88 -3.84 9.98 -18.30
N GLN A 89 -4.21 10.58 -19.43
CA GLN A 89 -3.51 11.77 -19.94
C GLN A 89 -4.61 12.73 -20.41
N ARG A 90 -5.36 13.31 -19.47
CA ARG A 90 -6.11 14.52 -19.82
C ARG A 90 -5.08 15.64 -20.00
N PRO A 91 -4.99 16.27 -21.19
CA PRO A 91 -4.11 17.41 -21.36
C PRO A 91 -4.60 18.53 -20.43
N VAL A 92 -3.69 19.08 -19.64
CA VAL A 92 -3.91 20.38 -19.00
C VAL A 92 -3.88 21.44 -20.11
N HIS A 93 -5.06 21.82 -20.59
CA HIS A 93 -5.27 23.03 -21.36
C HIS A 93 -6.33 23.86 -20.65
N GLY A 94 -5.94 25.07 -20.28
CA GLY A 94 -6.70 26.07 -19.52
C GLY A 94 -5.76 26.91 -18.70
#